data_AF-A0A7K1V9B2-F1
#
_entry.id   AF-A0A7K1V9B2-F1
#
_cell.length_a   1.000
_cell.length_b   1.000
_cell.length_c   1.000
_cell.angle_alpha   90.00
_cell.angle_beta   90.00
_cell.angle_gamma   90.00
#
_symmetry.space_group_name_H-M   'P 1'
#
loop_
_entity.id
_entity.type
_entity.pdbx_description
1 polymer ?
#
loop_
_entity_poly.entity_id
_entity_poly.type
_entity_poly.pdbx_seq_one_letter_code
_entity_poly.pdbx_strand_id
1 'polypeptide(L)' 'MNTKRGRTPLSLIQVRWSPTHHAYVAWHRHDPRLVTRDPHSSLAALDGLLRLIEQSEPAT' A
#
# COMPACT_ATOMS: atom_id res chain seq x y z
N MET A 1 -1.69 9.67 21.88
CA MET A 1 -1.32 10.44 20.68
C MET A 1 -2.32 10.09 19.59
N ASN A 2 -3.27 10.99 19.31
CA ASN A 2 -4.31 10.82 18.28
C ASN A 2 -3.70 11.07 16.90
N THR A 3 -3.37 10.01 16.16
CA THR A 3 -3.12 10.13 14.71
C THR A 3 -4.48 10.34 14.03
N LYS A 4 -4.69 11.56 13.52
CA LYS A 4 -5.83 11.91 12.68
C LYS A 4 -5.97 10.85 11.59
N ARG A 5 -7.13 10.15 11.58
CA ARG A 5 -7.53 9.17 10.58
C ARG A 5 -7.73 9.90 9.25
N GLY A 6 -6.65 10.06 8.50
CA GLY A 6 -6.63 10.72 7.22
C GLY A 6 -6.66 9.67 6.12
N ARG A 7 -7.66 9.76 5.24
CA ARG A 7 -7.68 9.01 3.96
C ARG A 7 -6.30 9.07 3.34
N THR A 8 -5.68 7.92 3.10
CA THR A 8 -4.36 7.88 2.46
C THR A 8 -4.51 8.41 1.03
N PRO A 9 -3.89 9.55 0.69
CA PRO A 9 -3.96 10.08 -0.67
C PRO A 9 -3.30 9.08 -1.61
N LEU A 10 -3.99 8.70 -2.68
CA LEU A 10 -3.44 7.79 -3.70
C LEU A 10 -2.13 8.30 -4.29
N SER A 11 -1.95 9.62 -4.36
CA SER A 11 -0.73 10.28 -4.81
C SER A 11 0.51 10.00 -3.95
N LEU A 12 0.33 9.48 -2.72
CA LEU A 12 1.43 9.09 -1.83
C LEU A 12 1.81 7.61 -1.95
N ILE A 13 1.05 6.84 -2.73
CA ILE A 13 1.34 5.43 -3.02
C ILE A 13 2.27 5.35 -4.23
N GLN A 14 3.33 4.59 -4.10
CA GLN A 14 4.27 4.32 -5.18
C GLN A 14 4.28 2.83 -5.49
N VAL A 15 4.31 2.49 -6.79
CA VAL A 15 4.51 1.12 -7.24
C VAL A 15 5.86 1.03 -7.93
N ARG A 16 6.69 0.06 -7.51
CA ARG A 16 8.05 -0.13 -8.03
C ARG A 16 8.33 -1.61 -8.22
N TRP A 17 9.09 -1.96 -9.26
CA TRP A 17 9.64 -3.31 -9.39
C TRP A 17 10.69 -3.54 -8.29
N SER A 18 10.61 -4.67 -7.59
CA SER A 18 11.61 -5.12 -6.63
C SER A 18 12.41 -6.28 -7.23
N PRO A 19 13.71 -6.10 -7.52
CA PRO A 19 14.54 -7.19 -8.03
C PRO A 19 14.72 -8.30 -6.98
N THR A 20 14.80 -7.96 -5.69
CA THR A 20 14.94 -8.92 -4.59
C THR A 20 13.76 -9.87 -4.47
N HIS A 21 12.55 -9.37 -4.72
CA HIS A 21 11.32 -10.15 -4.60
C HIS A 21 10.76 -10.61 -5.94
N HIS A 22 11.41 -10.26 -7.05
CA HIS A 22 10.92 -10.50 -8.42
C HIS A 22 9.43 -10.16 -8.57
N ALA A 23 9.02 -9.00 -8.04
CA ALA A 23 7.63 -8.60 -7.99
C ALA A 23 7.45 -7.08 -8.02
N TYR A 24 6.27 -6.64 -8.43
CA TYR A 24 5.83 -5.26 -8.22
C TYR A 24 5.46 -5.05 -6.76
N VAL A 25 5.95 -3.96 -6.18
CA VAL A 25 5.74 -3.61 -4.78
C VAL A 25 5.04 -2.26 -4.72
N ALA A 26 3.82 -2.26 -4.18
CA ALA A 26 3.12 -1.05 -3.81
C ALA A 26 3.49 -0.68 -2.37
N TRP A 27 3.88 0.58 -2.18
CA TRP A 27 4.41 1.09 -0.91
C TRP A 27 3.87 2.49 -0.62
N HIS A 28 3.67 2.79 0.66
CA HIS A 28 3.26 4.10 1.13
C HIS A 28 4.38 4.81 1.91
N ARG A 29 4.73 6.03 1.50
CA ARG A 29 5.89 6.75 2.06
C ARG A 29 5.83 7.00 3.57
N HIS A 30 4.64 7.28 4.08
CA HIS A 30 4.44 7.64 5.50
C HIS A 30 4.16 6.42 6.39
N ASP A 31 3.91 5.26 5.79
CA ASP A 31 3.75 4.00 6.53
C ASP A 31 4.50 2.87 5.80
N PRO A 32 5.79 2.66 6.13
CA PRO A 32 6.59 1.61 5.52
C PRO A 32 6.11 0.19 5.85
N ARG A 33 5.25 0.03 6.88
CA ARG A 33 4.68 -1.28 7.23
C ARG A 33 3.55 -1.66 6.27
N LEU A 34 2.95 -0.65 5.65
CA LEU A 34 1.92 -0.82 4.65
C LEU A 34 2.56 -1.04 3.27
N VAL A 35 2.78 -2.31 2.95
CA VAL A 35 3.41 -2.75 1.70
C VAL A 35 2.69 -3.98 1.15
N THR A 36 2.43 -3.98 -0.16
CA THR A 36 1.86 -5.13 -0.88
C THR A 36 2.76 -5.49 -2.05
N ARG A 37 2.87 -6.79 -2.35
CA ARG A 37 3.70 -7.31 -3.42
C ARG A 37 2.88 -8.22 -4.32
N ASP A 38 3.03 -8.07 -5.63
CA ASP A 38 2.44 -8.96 -6.61
C ASP A 38 3.44 -9.25 -7.76
N PRO A 39 3.73 -10.52 -8.08
CA PRO A 39 4.71 -10.87 -9.11
C PRO A 39 4.21 -10.69 -10.54
N HIS A 40 2.90 -10.50 -10.74
CA HIS A 40 2.27 -10.56 -12.06
C HIS A 40 1.76 -9.20 -12.55
N SER A 41 1.41 -8.27 -11.65
CA SER A 41 0.83 -6.98 -12.02
C SER A 41 1.09 -5.88 -11.00
N SER A 42 1.56 -4.73 -11.49
CA SER A 42 1.69 -3.50 -10.69
C SER A 42 0.35 -2.98 -10.17
N LEU A 43 -0.73 -3.22 -10.92
CA LEU A 43 -2.08 -2.82 -10.54
C LEU A 43 -2.62 -3.73 -9.44
N ALA A 44 -2.35 -5.04 -9.50
CA ALA A 44 -2.70 -5.97 -8.44
C ALA A 44 -1.95 -5.65 -7.13
N ALA A 45 -0.67 -5.26 -7.21
CA ALA A 45 0.07 -4.79 -6.05
C ALA A 45 -0.57 -3.54 -5.43
N LEU A 46 -1.02 -2.58 -6.26
CA LEU A 46 -1.72 -1.38 -5.80
C LEU A 46 -3.08 -1.72 -5.15
N ASP A 47 -3.90 -2.53 -5.82
CA ASP A 47 -5.22 -2.93 -5.31
C ASP A 47 -5.12 -3.62 -3.96
N GLY A 48 -4.13 -4.51 -3.79
CA GLY A 48 -3.91 -5.15 -2.50
C GLY A 48 -3.45 -4.18 -1.41
N LEU A 49 -2.69 -3.13 -1.76
CA LEU A 49 -2.34 -2.07 -0.80
C LEU A 49 -3.58 -1.26 -0.38
N LEU A 50 -4.45 -0.93 -1.33
CA LEU A 50 -5.71 -0.23 -1.04
C LEU A 50 -6.60 -1.05 -0.10
N ARG A 51 -6.73 -2.35 -0.34
CA ARG A 51 -7.46 -3.25 0.57
C ARG A 51 -6.87 -3.27 1.98
N LEU A 52 -5.55 -3.28 2.14
CA LEU A 52 -4.91 -3.23 3.46
C LEU A 52 -5.19 -1.91 4.17
N ILE A 53 -5.22 -0.79 3.44
CA ILE A 53 -5.59 0.52 3.99
C ILE A 53 -7.04 0.49 4.48
N GLU A 54 -7.96 0.00 3.64
CA GLU A 54 -9.39 -0.11 3.97
C GLU A 54 -9.64 -1.03 5.18
N GLN A 55 -8.95 -2.16 5.27
CA GLN A 55 -9.07 -3.09 6.41
C GLN A 55 -8.45 -2.55 7.70
N SER A 56 -7.48 -1.65 7.58
CA SER A 56 -6.87 -0.97 8.73
C SER A 56 -7.74 0.17 9.26
N GLU A 57 -8.82 0.55 8.55
CA GLU A 57 -9.85 1.45 9.07
C GLU A 57 -10.83 0.64 9.93
N PRO A 58 -10.92 0.88 11.27
CA PRO A 58 -11.92 0.22 12.08
C PRO A 58 -13.32 0.68 11.63
N ALA A 59 -14.16 -0.29 11.26
CA ALA A 59 -15.58 -0.10 11.01
C ALA A 59 -16.19 0.64 12.22
N THR A 60 -16.80 1.79 11.95
CA THR A 60 -17.58 2.53 12.93
C THR A 60 -18.96 1.91 13.08
#